data_AF-A0A814V3T2-F1
#
_entry.id   AF-A0A814V3T2-F1
#
_cell.length_a   1.000
_cell.length_b   1.000
_cell.length_c   1.000
_cell.angle_alpha   90.00
_cell.angle_beta   90.00
_cell.angle_gamma   90.00
#
_symmetry.space_group_name_H-M   'P 1'
#
loop_
_entity.id
_entity.type
_entity.pdbx_description
1 polymer ?
#
loop_
_entity_poly.entity_id
_entity_poly.type
_entity_poly.pdbx_seq_one_letter_code
_entity_poly.pdbx_strand_id
1 'polypeptide(L)'
;MRHCTMAQAIDVGRRMNAKYTILWHFSQRYAKIPFLSDTKTEDESQKDEKQEQKFNNVCISFDFMRIHLSDLPRACELVPIFESMFYDEWLI
;
A
#
# COMPACT_ATOMS: atom_id res chain seq x y z
N MET A 1 -19.19 3.89 11.12
CA MET A 1 -18.05 2.95 11.24
C MET A 1 -16.76 3.76 11.27
N ARG A 2 -15.78 3.35 12.09
CA ARG A 2 -14.42 3.93 12.07
C ARG A 2 -13.58 3.11 11.09
N HIS A 3 -12.94 3.77 10.13
CA HIS A 3 -12.00 3.17 9.19
C HIS A 3 -10.63 3.84 9.37
N CYS A 4 -9.57 3.15 8.96
CA CYS A 4 -8.23 3.74 8.90
C CYS A 4 -7.88 4.14 7.45
N THR A 5 -6.96 5.08 7.31
CA THR A 5 -6.31 5.34 6.02
C THR A 5 -5.25 4.27 5.76
N MET A 6 -4.79 4.13 4.50
CA MET A 6 -3.70 3.21 4.19
C MET A 6 -2.41 3.53 4.92
N ALA A 7 -2.04 4.82 5.00
CA ALA A 7 -0.87 5.27 5.73
C ALA A 7 -0.93 4.83 7.20
N GLN A 8 -2.10 4.93 7.84
CA GLN A 8 -2.32 4.46 9.21
C GLN A 8 -2.18 2.93 9.32
N ALA A 9 -2.76 2.16 8.39
CA ALA A 9 -2.64 0.71 8.39
C ALA A 9 -1.18 0.24 8.21
N ILE A 10 -0.43 0.90 7.32
CA ILE A 10 0.98 0.61 7.07
C ILE A 10 1.82 0.97 8.30
N ASP A 11 1.58 2.13 8.92
CA ASP A 11 2.27 2.54 10.14
C ASP A 11 2.06 1.54 11.28
N VAL A 12 0.83 1.08 11.48
CA VAL A 12 0.53 0.02 12.47
C VAL A 12 1.30 -1.26 12.15
N GLY A 13 1.33 -1.70 10.89
CA GLY A 13 2.11 -2.86 10.46
C GLY A 13 3.62 -2.71 10.72
N ARG A 14 4.18 -1.52 10.50
CA ARG A 14 5.57 -1.21 10.82
C ARG A 14 5.85 -1.25 12.31
N ARG A 15 5.01 -0.60 13.13
CA ARG A 15 5.15 -0.61 14.61
C ARG A 15 4.98 -2.01 15.20
N MET A 16 4.22 -2.88 14.55
CA MET A 16 4.10 -4.29 14.90
C MET A 16 5.33 -5.13 14.51
N ASN A 17 6.27 -4.56 13.74
CA ASN A 17 7.37 -5.28 13.10
C ASN A 17 6.87 -6.44 12.21
N ALA A 18 5.79 -6.20 11.48
CA ALA A 18 5.21 -7.19 10.57
C ALA A 18 6.16 -7.49 9.42
N LYS A 19 6.41 -8.78 9.15
CA LYS A 19 7.22 -9.18 7.99
C LYS A 19 6.59 -8.72 6.67
N TYR A 20 5.27 -8.84 6.55
CA TYR A 20 4.48 -8.35 5.42
C TYR A 20 3.15 -7.76 5.92
N THR A 21 2.65 -6.76 5.21
CA THR A 21 1.36 -6.10 5.47
C THR A 21 0.47 -6.24 4.24
N ILE A 22 -0.71 -6.86 4.41
CA ILE A 22 -1.72 -6.95 3.36
C ILE A 22 -2.80 -5.91 3.66
N LEU A 23 -3.02 -4.97 2.74
CA LEU A 23 -4.08 -3.98 2.84
C LEU A 23 -5.38 -4.57 2.26
N TRP A 24 -6.45 -4.52 3.04
CA TRP A 24 -7.77 -5.10 2.73
C TRP A 24 -8.91 -4.16 3.14
N HIS A 25 -10.15 -4.47 2.70
CA HIS A 25 -11.40 -3.76 3.04
C HIS A 25 -11.42 -2.30 2.56
N PHE A 26 -11.15 -2.11 1.28
CA PHE A 26 -11.23 -0.81 0.64
C PHE A 26 -12.68 -0.35 0.49
N SER A 27 -12.91 0.95 0.65
CA SER A 27 -14.22 1.54 0.35
C SER A 27 -14.44 1.52 -1.15
N GLN A 28 -15.59 1.00 -1.58
CA GLN A 28 -16.00 0.95 -2.99
C GLN A 28 -16.07 2.32 -3.67
N ARG A 29 -16.16 3.41 -2.88
CA ARG A 29 -16.12 4.79 -3.39
C ARG A 29 -14.76 5.18 -3.98
N TYR A 30 -13.71 4.43 -3.63
CA TYR A 30 -12.37 4.57 -4.18
C TYR A 30 -12.07 3.29 -4.98
N ALA A 31 -12.70 3.17 -6.15
CA ALA A 31 -12.47 2.05 -7.06
C ALA A 31 -11.04 2.06 -7.66
N LYS A 32 -10.39 3.22 -7.65
CA LYS A 32 -9.03 3.41 -8.18
C LYS A 32 -8.01 2.87 -7.17
N ILE A 33 -7.06 2.08 -7.66
CA ILE A 33 -5.95 1.59 -6.82
C ILE A 33 -5.15 2.78 -6.31
N PRO A 34 -5.04 2.96 -4.99
CA PRO A 34 -4.27 4.06 -4.41
C PRO A 34 -2.78 3.89 -4.67
N PHE A 35 -2.15 4.94 -5.20
CA PHE A 35 -0.70 5.00 -5.39
C PHE A 35 0.01 5.05 -4.03
N LEU A 36 0.73 4.00 -3.69
CA LEU A 36 1.62 3.95 -2.54
C LEU A 36 2.84 4.86 -2.76
N SER A 37 3.26 5.00 -4.01
CA SER A 37 4.37 5.86 -4.46
C SER A 37 4.17 7.35 -4.17
N ASP A 38 2.93 7.85 -4.15
CA ASP A 38 2.60 9.28 -4.00
C ASP A 38 2.25 9.72 -2.58
N THR A 39 2.38 8.84 -1.59
CA THR A 39 2.14 9.19 -0.18
C THR A 39 3.27 10.09 0.36
N LYS A 40 3.29 11.35 -0.09
CA LYS A 40 4.08 12.42 0.53
C LYS A 40 3.45 12.67 1.89
N THR A 41 4.12 12.21 2.94
CA THR A 41 3.80 12.64 4.30
C THR A 41 3.97 14.16 4.36
N GLU A 42 2.90 14.89 4.62
CA GLU A 42 2.83 16.36 4.67
C GLU A 42 3.65 17.00 5.82
N ASP A 43 4.41 16.21 6.57
CA ASP A 43 5.31 16.69 7.62
C ASP A 43 6.72 16.96 7.06
N GLU A 44 6.87 18.07 6.34
CA GLU A 44 8.15 18.54 5.76
C GLU A 44 9.20 19.03 6.81
N SER A 45 9.00 18.79 8.11
CA SER A 45 9.80 19.44 9.15
C SER A 45 10.89 18.59 9.80
N GLN A 46 11.13 17.35 9.37
CA GLN A 46 12.27 16.54 9.86
C GLN A 46 12.94 15.80 8.70
N LYS A 47 13.83 16.53 8.01
CA LYS A 47 14.79 15.99 7.05
C LYS A 47 16.02 15.49 7.81
N ASP A 48 15.97 14.28 8.34
CA ASP A 48 17.18 13.50 8.59
C ASP A 48 16.87 12.04 8.21
N GLU A 49 17.68 11.53 7.28
CA GLU A 49 17.59 10.19 6.70
C GLU A 49 16.29 9.88 5.95
N LYS A 50 16.23 10.35 4.69
CA LYS A 50 15.30 9.86 3.66
C LYS A 50 15.49 8.35 3.48
N GLN A 51 14.89 7.54 4.35
CA GLN A 51 14.39 6.24 3.97
C GLN A 51 13.26 6.53 3.01
N GLU A 52 13.61 6.53 1.72
CA GLU A 52 12.68 6.16 0.65
C GLU A 52 11.79 5.06 1.22
N GLN A 53 10.55 5.39 1.56
CA GLN A 53 9.67 4.46 2.28
C GLN A 53 9.30 3.35 1.31
N LYS A 54 10.22 2.41 1.16
CA LYS A 54 10.09 1.27 0.28
C LYS A 54 8.95 0.43 0.82
N PHE A 55 7.80 0.51 0.17
CA PHE A 55 6.63 -0.33 0.46
C PHE A 55 6.84 -1.79 0.00
N ASN A 56 8.08 -2.27 0.03
CA ASN A 56 8.52 -3.58 -0.47
C ASN A 56 7.84 -4.77 0.21
N ASN A 57 7.28 -4.55 1.40
CA ASN A 57 6.60 -5.57 2.19
C ASN A 57 5.11 -5.26 2.36
N VAL A 58 4.56 -4.31 1.58
CA VAL A 58 3.14 -3.99 1.56
C VAL A 58 2.54 -4.57 0.28
N CYS A 59 1.39 -5.23 0.39
CA CYS A 59 0.61 -5.68 -0.77
C CYS A 59 -0.84 -5.24 -0.65
N ILE A 60 -1.49 -5.14 -1.80
CA ILE A 60 -2.91 -4.80 -1.93
C ILE A 60 -3.66 -6.08 -2.24
N SER A 61 -4.76 -6.33 -1.51
CA SER A 61 -5.62 -7.46 -1.79
C SER A 61 -6.67 -7.15 -2.86
N PHE A 62 -7.05 -8.16 -3.62
CA PHE A 62 -8.16 -8.11 -4.57
C PHE A 62 -9.23 -9.15 -4.23
N ASP A 63 -10.45 -8.93 -4.71
CA ASP A 63 -11.51 -9.90 -4.61
C ASP A 63 -11.09 -11.22 -5.26
N PHE A 64 -11.38 -12.34 -4.57
CA PHE A 64 -10.96 -13.69 -4.96
C PHE A 64 -9.44 -13.93 -5.03
N MET A 65 -8.62 -13.03 -4.51
CA MET A 65 -7.17 -13.25 -4.40
C MET A 65 -6.89 -14.50 -3.54
N ARG A 66 -6.09 -15.42 -4.08
CA ARG A 66 -5.54 -16.57 -3.37
C ARG A 66 -4.03 -16.48 -3.42
N ILE A 67 -3.40 -16.54 -2.25
CA ILE A 67 -1.96 -16.41 -2.11
C ILE A 67 -1.44 -17.40 -1.07
N HIS A 68 -0.33 -18.06 -1.37
CA HIS A 68 0.41 -18.82 -0.37
C HIS A 68 1.41 -17.88 0.33
N LEU A 69 1.67 -18.10 1.63
CA LEU A 69 2.57 -17.23 2.40
C LEU A 69 4.00 -17.16 1.82
N SER A 70 4.45 -18.20 1.11
CA SER A 70 5.74 -18.18 0.39
C SER A 70 5.80 -17.16 -0.73
N ASP A 71 4.65 -16.77 -1.28
CA ASP A 71 4.54 -15.93 -2.46
C ASP A 71 4.35 -14.45 -2.10
N LEU A 72 4.25 -14.13 -0.81
CA LEU A 72 4.15 -12.75 -0.31
C LEU A 72 5.25 -11.80 -0.80
N PRO A 73 6.55 -12.18 -0.83
CA PRO A 73 7.59 -11.32 -1.41
C PRO A 73 7.24 -10.90 -2.83
N ARG A 74 6.82 -11.87 -3.66
CA ARG A 74 6.46 -11.63 -5.05
C ARG A 74 5.16 -10.83 -5.18
N ALA A 75 4.18 -11.06 -4.31
CA ALA A 75 2.93 -10.30 -4.33
C ALA A 75 3.11 -8.83 -3.97
N CYS A 76 4.02 -8.50 -3.04
CA CYS A 76 4.37 -7.11 -2.74
C CYS A 76 5.04 -6.42 -3.94
N GLU A 77 5.81 -7.15 -4.75
CA GLU A 77 6.42 -6.61 -5.98
C GLU A 77 5.41 -6.30 -7.09
N LEU A 78 4.17 -6.80 -7.02
CA LEU A 78 3.13 -6.53 -8.02
C LEU A 78 2.48 -5.15 -7.86
N VAL A 79 2.61 -4.51 -6.69
CA VAL A 79 2.03 -3.20 -6.41
C VAL A 79 2.32 -2.16 -7.50
N PRO A 80 3.58 -1.89 -7.90
CA PRO A 80 3.87 -0.93 -8.96
C PRO A 80 3.28 -1.32 -10.33
N ILE A 81 3.09 -2.62 -10.58
CA ILE A 81 2.45 -3.10 -11.81
C ILE A 81 0.97 -2.74 -11.80
N PHE A 82 0.30 -2.91 -10.66
CA PHE A 82 -1.09 -2.49 -10.50
C PHE A 82 -1.20 -0.95 -10.62
N GLU A 83 -0.32 -0.18 -10.00
CA GLU A 83 -0.30 1.28 -10.17
C GLU A 83 -0.18 1.68 -11.65
N SER A 84 0.68 1.03 -12.42
CA SER A 84 0.83 1.28 -13.85
C SER A 84 -0.39 0.82 -14.66
N MET A 85 -0.98 -0.33 -14.33
CA MET A 85 -2.10 -0.91 -15.09
C MET A 85 -3.37 -0.06 -14.96
N PHE A 86 -3.56 0.57 -13.80
CA PHE A 86 -4.74 1.37 -13.49
C PHE A 86 -4.46 2.88 -13.56
N TYR A 87 -3.31 3.29 -14.13
CA TYR A 87 -2.92 4.68 -14.25
C TYR A 87 -3.92 5.53 -15.05
N ASP A 88 -4.46 4.98 -16.15
CA ASP A 88 -5.44 5.68 -17.00
C ASP A 88 -6.75 5.98 -16.26
N GLU A 89 -7.14 5.14 -15.30
CA GLU A 89 -8.31 5.39 -14.46
C GLU A 89 -8.13 6.64 -13.58
N TRP A 90 -6.89 7.05 -13.30
CA TRP A 90 -6.59 8.25 -12.53
C TRP A 90 -6.60 9.54 -13.35
N LEU A 91 -6.50 9.46 -14.68
CA LEU A 91 -6.46 10.64 -15.58
C LEU A 91 -7.84 11.21 -15.95
N ILE A 92 -8.93 10.58 -15.48
CA ILE A 92 -10.32 10.98 -15.67
C ILE A 92 -10.92 11.43 -14.34
#